data_AF-A0A231VLP8-F1
#
_entry.id   AF-A0A231VLP8-F1
#
_cell.length_a   1.000
_cell.length_b   1.000
_cell.length_c   1.000
_cell.angle_alpha   90.00
_cell.angle_beta   90.00
_cell.angle_gamma   90.00
#
_symmetry.space_group_name_H-M   'P 1'
#
loop_
_entity.id
_entity.type
_entity.pdbx_description
1 polymer ?
#
loop_
_entity_poly.entity_id
_entity_poly.type
_entity_poly.pdbx_seq_one_letter_code
_entity_poly.pdbx_strand_id
1 'polypeptide(L)'
;MMTMCPTCYELHSDIWSKPCCRCADKTVPVEPELIISVQLFLERGFNVTSATYYQEGTGSDCIEIEIRFGKLYTDNLFSELQPDWSVTDEYPVVGDELGEPHSILSCRVEQTTDESIETQKEQVIRSLELWLDERDPQACKSLIALSGC
;
A
#
# COMPACT_ATOMS: atom_id res chain seq x y z
N MET A 1 -0.24 13.73 2.84
CA MET A 1 -1.47 12.94 2.61
C MET A 1 -2.47 13.61 1.67
N MET A 2 -2.99 12.84 0.71
CA MET A 2 -4.07 13.18 -0.22
C MET A 2 -5.08 12.03 -0.27
N THR A 3 -6.14 12.14 -1.06
CA THR A 3 -6.98 10.97 -1.39
C THR A 3 -7.00 10.71 -2.90
N MET A 4 -7.07 9.44 -3.29
CA MET A 4 -7.11 9.00 -4.67
C MET A 4 -8.36 8.14 -4.92
N CYS A 5 -9.00 8.33 -6.08
CA CYS A 5 -10.04 7.41 -6.52
C CYS A 5 -9.42 6.09 -7.02
N PRO A 6 -9.81 4.92 -6.50
CA PRO A 6 -9.23 3.65 -6.92
C PRO A 6 -9.61 3.23 -8.35
N THR A 7 -10.67 3.83 -8.92
CA THR A 7 -11.21 3.43 -10.23
C THR A 7 -10.72 4.32 -11.37
N CYS A 8 -10.66 5.64 -11.16
CA CYS A 8 -10.29 6.60 -12.21
C CYS A 8 -8.98 7.36 -11.92
N TYR A 9 -8.34 7.07 -10.79
CA TYR A 9 -7.08 7.68 -10.31
C TYR A 9 -7.12 9.20 -10.13
N GLU A 10 -8.32 9.78 -10.07
CA GLU A 10 -8.47 11.20 -9.77
C GLU A 10 -7.97 11.49 -8.35
N LEU A 11 -7.10 12.50 -8.24
CA LEU A 11 -6.48 12.93 -7.00
C LEU A 11 -7.28 14.08 -6.41
N HIS A 12 -7.52 14.01 -5.11
CA HIS A 12 -8.23 15.02 -4.34
C HIS A 12 -7.32 15.52 -3.23
N SER A 13 -7.28 16.84 -3.03
CA SER A 13 -6.48 17.49 -1.97
C SER A 13 -7.06 17.29 -0.57
N ASP A 14 -8.24 16.69 -0.47
CA ASP A 14 -8.87 16.36 0.80
C ASP A 14 -8.19 15.17 1.48
N ILE A 15 -7.97 15.28 2.78
CA ILE A 15 -7.40 14.20 3.62
C ILE A 15 -8.46 13.14 3.96
N TRP A 16 -9.74 13.52 3.94
CA TRP A 16 -10.85 12.62 4.27
C TRP A 16 -11.37 11.90 3.04
N SER A 17 -11.59 10.58 3.16
CA SER A 17 -12.27 9.79 2.13
C SER A 17 -13.63 10.41 1.79
N LYS A 18 -13.85 10.67 0.50
CA LYS A 18 -15.11 11.18 -0.06
C LYS A 18 -15.45 10.40 -1.33
N PRO A 19 -16.72 10.41 -1.77
CA PRO A 19 -17.06 9.91 -3.09
C PRO A 19 -16.32 10.71 -4.17
N CYS A 20 -15.69 10.01 -5.12
CA CYS A 20 -15.06 10.63 -6.27
C CYS A 20 -16.10 11.39 -7.11
N CYS A 21 -15.77 12.62 -7.54
CA CYS A 21 -16.68 13.44 -8.33
C CYS A 21 -17.03 12.82 -9.70
N ARG A 22 -16.17 11.94 -10.23
CA ARG A 22 -16.33 11.35 -11.56
C ARG A 22 -17.05 10.00 -11.58
N CYS A 23 -16.77 9.11 -10.63
CA CYS A 23 -17.35 7.76 -10.60
C CYS A 23 -18.10 7.42 -9.30
N ALA A 24 -18.16 8.34 -8.33
CA ALA A 24 -18.78 8.16 -7.02
C ALA A 24 -18.15 7.08 -6.11
N ASP A 25 -17.08 6.40 -6.55
CA ASP A 25 -16.35 5.46 -5.71
C ASP A 25 -15.67 6.16 -4.53
N LYS A 26 -15.62 5.47 -3.38
CA LYS A 26 -14.97 5.96 -2.18
C LYS A 26 -13.47 6.13 -2.44
N THR A 27 -12.95 7.33 -2.20
CA THR A 27 -11.50 7.60 -2.32
C THR A 27 -10.72 7.02 -1.15
N VAL A 28 -9.47 6.64 -1.43
CA VAL A 28 -8.54 6.06 -0.46
C VAL A 28 -7.45 7.06 -0.10
N PRO A 29 -7.06 7.20 1.18
CA PRO A 29 -5.96 8.07 1.58
C PRO A 29 -4.61 7.51 1.13
N VAL A 30 -3.79 8.36 0.54
CA VAL A 30 -2.49 8.00 -0.04
C VAL A 30 -1.47 9.12 0.23
N GLU A 31 -0.27 8.76 0.69
CA GLU A 31 0.85 9.70 0.69
C GLU A 31 1.35 9.98 -0.72
N PRO A 32 1.70 11.24 -1.09
CA PRO A 32 2.00 11.62 -2.47
C PRO A 32 3.06 10.75 -3.16
N GLU A 33 4.06 10.30 -2.41
CA GLU A 33 5.16 9.46 -2.90
C GLU A 33 4.72 8.03 -3.24
N LEU A 34 3.61 7.56 -2.66
CA LEU A 34 3.07 6.22 -2.88
C LEU A 34 1.98 6.18 -3.96
N ILE A 35 1.65 7.30 -4.60
CA ILE A 35 0.56 7.37 -5.60
C ILE A 35 0.79 6.38 -6.74
N ILE A 36 2.01 6.32 -7.30
CA ILE A 36 2.33 5.44 -8.43
C ILE A 36 2.26 3.98 -7.97
N SER A 37 2.86 3.65 -6.82
CA SER A 37 2.73 2.32 -6.19
C SER A 37 1.27 1.87 -6.07
N VAL A 38 0.39 2.72 -5.54
CA VAL A 38 -1.04 2.39 -5.38
C VAL A 38 -1.73 2.20 -6.73
N GLN A 39 -1.45 3.04 -7.74
CA GLN A 39 -1.99 2.83 -9.09
C GLN A 39 -1.59 1.47 -9.66
N LEU A 40 -0.30 1.11 -9.57
CA LEU A 40 0.21 -0.17 -10.03
C LEU A 40 -0.45 -1.36 -9.32
N PHE A 41 -0.69 -1.27 -8.02
CA PHE A 41 -1.45 -2.27 -7.26
C PHE A 41 -2.89 -2.42 -7.76
N LEU A 42 -3.59 -1.30 -7.93
CA LEU A 42 -4.99 -1.29 -8.38
C LEU A 42 -5.12 -1.86 -9.81
N GLU A 43 -4.21 -1.51 -10.71
CA GLU A 43 -4.17 -2.07 -12.07
C GLU A 43 -4.03 -3.59 -12.08
N ARG A 44 -3.29 -4.14 -11.10
CA ARG A 44 -3.06 -5.58 -10.86
C ARG A 44 -4.16 -6.26 -10.07
N GLY A 45 -5.21 -5.54 -9.69
CA GLY A 45 -6.40 -6.07 -9.04
C GLY A 45 -6.32 -6.17 -7.52
N PHE A 46 -5.30 -5.57 -6.90
CA PHE A 46 -5.25 -5.49 -5.45
C PHE A 46 -6.26 -4.47 -4.92
N ASN A 47 -6.93 -4.79 -3.82
CA ASN A 47 -7.87 -3.90 -3.14
C ASN A 47 -7.12 -3.05 -2.11
N VAL A 48 -6.57 -1.92 -2.53
CA VAL A 48 -5.87 -1.00 -1.63
C VAL A 48 -6.87 -0.10 -0.90
N THR A 49 -6.75 0.00 0.42
CA THR A 49 -7.60 0.85 1.27
C THR A 49 -6.89 2.09 1.78
N SER A 50 -5.57 2.04 1.94
CA SER A 50 -4.72 3.21 2.22
C SER A 50 -3.25 2.91 1.95
N ALA A 51 -2.46 3.95 1.69
CA ALA A 51 -1.00 3.84 1.67
C ALA A 51 -0.36 5.03 2.37
N THR A 52 0.51 4.76 3.35
CA THR A 52 1.12 5.77 4.21
C THR A 52 2.53 5.37 4.60
N TYR A 53 3.26 6.28 5.24
CA TYR A 53 4.45 5.96 6.00
C TYR A 53 4.45 6.73 7.32
N TYR A 54 5.18 6.24 8.31
CA TYR A 54 5.37 6.94 9.58
C TYR A 54 6.81 6.85 10.05
N GLN A 55 7.24 7.87 10.79
CA GLN A 55 8.52 7.90 11.50
C GLN A 55 8.32 7.35 12.92
N GLU A 56 9.09 6.34 13.31
CA GLU A 56 8.97 5.68 14.61
C GLU A 56 9.60 6.48 15.78
N GLY A 57 8.97 7.57 16.21
CA GLY A 57 9.33 8.27 17.44
C GLY A 57 10.08 9.58 17.27
N THR A 58 10.27 10.31 18.36
CA THR A 58 10.95 11.61 18.36
C THR A 58 12.47 11.42 18.28
N GLY A 59 13.03 11.48 17.07
CA GLY A 59 14.46 11.36 16.80
C GLY A 59 14.87 10.03 16.15
N SER A 60 13.92 9.29 15.58
CA SER A 60 14.19 7.99 14.97
C SER A 60 14.61 8.10 13.52
N ASP A 61 15.77 7.52 13.28
CA ASP A 61 16.36 7.14 12.00
C ASP A 61 15.55 6.02 11.30
N CYS A 62 14.23 5.92 11.50
CA CYS A 62 13.43 4.80 11.00
C CYS A 62 12.09 5.27 10.43
N ILE A 63 11.78 4.79 9.23
CA ILE A 63 10.50 4.98 8.55
C ILE A 63 9.91 3.61 8.26
N GLU A 64 8.62 3.44 8.54
CA GLU A 64 7.87 2.28 8.08
C GLU A 64 6.87 2.72 7.02
N ILE A 65 6.93 2.06 5.86
CA ILE A 65 5.98 2.24 4.76
C ILE A 65 4.90 1.16 4.92
N GLU A 66 3.63 1.54 4.84
CA GLU A 66 2.49 0.64 4.92
C GLU A 66 1.56 0.81 3.72
N ILE A 67 1.17 -0.32 3.12
CA ILE A 67 0.07 -0.42 2.17
C ILE A 67 -0.98 -1.35 2.78
N ARG A 68 -2.12 -0.77 3.12
CA ARG A 68 -3.24 -1.51 3.70
C ARG A 68 -4.16 -1.97 2.59
N PHE A 69 -4.59 -3.22 2.69
CA PHE A 69 -5.55 -3.79 1.79
C PHE A 69 -6.94 -3.86 2.42
N GLY A 70 -7.96 -4.06 1.59
CA GLY A 70 -9.34 -4.31 2.02
C GLY A 70 -9.69 -5.80 2.05
N LYS A 71 -8.70 -6.68 1.90
CA LYS A 71 -8.82 -8.13 1.86
C LYS A 71 -7.55 -8.77 2.41
N LEU A 72 -7.64 -10.07 2.71
CA LEU A 72 -6.47 -10.89 3.00
C LEU A 72 -5.74 -11.27 1.70
N TYR A 73 -4.42 -11.18 1.72
CA TYR A 73 -3.54 -11.60 0.63
C TYR A 73 -2.46 -12.53 1.19
N THR A 74 -2.21 -13.65 0.52
CA THR A 74 -1.11 -14.56 0.92
C THR A 74 0.25 -13.88 0.71
N ASP A 75 1.10 -14.03 1.71
CA ASP A 75 2.55 -13.80 1.67
C ASP A 75 3.24 -14.27 0.38
N ASN A 76 2.82 -15.41 -0.20
CA ASN A 76 3.38 -15.93 -1.45
C ASN A 76 3.28 -14.96 -2.63
N LEU A 77 2.27 -14.09 -2.67
CA LEU A 77 2.12 -13.07 -3.72
C LEU A 77 3.26 -12.04 -3.70
N PHE A 78 3.99 -11.95 -2.58
CA PHE A 78 5.04 -10.97 -2.33
C PHE A 78 6.40 -11.63 -2.07
N SER A 79 6.53 -12.95 -2.26
CA SER A 79 7.73 -13.74 -1.90
C SER A 79 9.03 -13.33 -2.60
N GLU A 80 8.95 -12.55 -3.68
CA GLU A 80 10.10 -12.02 -4.42
C GLU A 80 10.30 -10.50 -4.23
N LEU A 81 9.45 -9.86 -3.42
CA LEU A 81 9.48 -8.42 -3.25
C LEU A 81 10.63 -8.04 -2.30
N GLN A 82 11.58 -7.29 -2.84
CA GLN A 82 12.69 -6.71 -2.10
C GLN A 82 12.53 -5.20 -1.97
N PRO A 83 13.09 -4.59 -0.91
CA PRO A 83 13.77 -5.21 0.24
C PRO A 83 12.79 -5.60 1.36
N ASP A 84 13.08 -6.67 2.11
CA ASP A 84 12.46 -7.11 3.38
C ASP A 84 10.99 -6.70 3.63
N TRP A 85 10.15 -6.78 2.60
CA TRP A 85 8.73 -6.49 2.72
C TRP A 85 8.06 -7.64 3.47
N SER A 86 7.16 -7.30 4.39
CA SER A 86 6.42 -8.26 5.18
C SER A 86 4.93 -8.06 4.99
N VAL A 87 4.19 -9.18 5.01
CA VAL A 87 2.72 -9.17 5.01
C VAL A 87 2.25 -9.62 6.37
N THR A 88 1.42 -8.80 7.00
CA THR A 88 0.78 -9.11 8.28
C THR A 88 -0.74 -9.01 8.12
N ASP A 89 -1.47 -9.78 8.93
CA ASP A 89 -2.93 -9.74 8.94
C ASP A 89 -3.42 -8.97 10.16
N GLU A 90 -4.31 -8.01 9.95
CA GLU A 90 -4.99 -7.27 11.00
C GLU A 90 -6.45 -7.76 11.13
N TYR A 91 -6.86 -8.00 12.38
CA TYR A 91 -8.21 -8.43 12.74
C TYR A 91 -8.87 -7.31 13.55
N PRO A 92 -9.43 -6.28 12.90
CA PRO A 92 -9.94 -5.11 13.58
C PRO A 92 -11.14 -5.47 14.46
N VAL A 93 -11.27 -4.79 15.60
CA VAL A 93 -12.46 -4.87 16.46
C VAL A 93 -13.23 -3.56 16.34
N VAL A 94 -14.47 -3.63 15.88
CA VAL A 94 -15.34 -2.47 15.67
C VAL A 94 -16.49 -2.54 16.67
N GLY A 95 -16.39 -1.78 17.76
CA GLY A 95 -17.31 -1.90 18.88
C GLY A 95 -17.10 -3.23 19.61
N ASP A 96 -18.15 -4.06 19.67
CA ASP A 96 -18.11 -5.40 20.28
C ASP A 96 -18.00 -6.53 19.25
N GLU A 97 -17.88 -6.20 17.95
CA GLU A 97 -17.83 -7.17 16.85
C GLU A 97 -16.44 -7.21 16.19
N LEU A 98 -16.06 -8.40 15.71
CA LEU A 98 -14.87 -8.57 14.89
C LEU A 98 -15.18 -8.04 13.49
N GLY A 99 -14.39 -7.06 13.02
CA GLY A 99 -14.45 -6.57 11.64
C GLY A 99 -13.85 -7.56 10.65
N GLU A 100 -13.98 -7.24 9.37
CA GLU A 100 -13.37 -8.06 8.31
C GLU A 100 -11.83 -7.99 8.40
N PRO A 101 -11.15 -9.15 8.40
CA PRO A 101 -9.70 -9.17 8.45
C PRO A 101 -9.10 -8.68 7.13
N HIS A 102 -7.95 -8.05 7.21
CA HIS A 102 -7.27 -7.51 6.05
C HIS A 102 -5.75 -7.56 6.21
N SER A 103 -5.04 -7.65 5.09
CA SER A 103 -3.59 -7.69 5.11
C SER A 103 -2.98 -6.29 5.02
N ILE A 104 -1.79 -6.15 5.60
CA ILE A 104 -0.95 -4.96 5.55
C ILE A 104 0.39 -5.41 5.00
N LEU A 105 0.81 -4.79 3.89
CA LEU A 105 2.14 -4.93 3.34
C LEU A 105 2.99 -3.80 3.89
N SER A 106 4.04 -4.11 4.65
CA SER A 106 4.92 -3.11 5.24
C SER A 106 6.39 -3.36 4.97
N CYS A 107 7.16 -2.27 4.95
CA CYS A 107 8.62 -2.30 4.86
C CYS A 107 9.20 -1.28 5.85
N ARG A 108 10.07 -1.76 6.73
CA ARG A 108 10.81 -0.94 7.69
C ARG A 108 12.14 -0.53 7.07
N VAL A 109 12.39 0.77 7.06
CA VAL A 109 13.62 1.39 6.54
C VAL A 109 14.35 2.02 7.72
N GLU A 110 15.57 1.55 7.99
CA GLU A 110 16.43 2.10 9.04
C GLU A 110 17.58 2.87 8.40
N GLN A 111 17.82 4.08 8.87
CA GLN A 111 18.81 4.99 8.34
C GLN A 111 20.19 4.39 8.55
N THR A 112 20.83 4.05 7.45
CA THR A 112 22.26 3.74 7.44
C THR A 112 23.11 5.01 7.54
N THR A 113 24.37 4.89 7.94
CA THR A 113 25.30 6.02 8.08
C THR A 113 25.60 6.75 6.76
N ASP A 114 25.33 6.09 5.63
CA ASP A 114 25.88 6.49 4.33
C ASP A 114 24.86 7.29 3.50
N GLU A 115 23.56 7.21 3.82
CA GLU A 115 22.50 7.90 3.09
C GLU A 115 21.43 8.47 4.04
N SER A 116 20.72 9.50 3.57
CA SER A 116 19.58 10.03 4.32
C SER A 116 18.42 9.05 4.30
N ILE A 117 17.60 9.04 5.37
CA ILE A 117 16.42 8.19 5.45
C ILE A 117 15.42 8.46 4.31
N GLU A 118 15.33 9.71 3.85
CA GLU A 118 14.48 10.09 2.72
C GLU A 118 14.96 9.45 1.40
N THR A 119 16.27 9.42 1.16
CA THR A 119 16.85 8.76 -0.02
C THR A 119 16.60 7.26 0.01
N GLN A 120 16.75 6.62 1.17
CA GLN A 120 16.49 5.18 1.33
C GLN A 120 15.01 4.86 1.13
N LYS A 121 14.11 5.68 1.68
CA LYS A 121 12.66 5.58 1.46
C LYS A 121 12.32 5.67 -0.04
N GLU A 122 12.86 6.66 -0.76
CA GLU A 122 12.66 6.80 -2.21
C GLU A 122 13.14 5.56 -2.99
N GLN A 123 14.29 4.98 -2.60
CA GLN A 123 14.79 3.75 -3.22
C GLN A 123 13.86 2.56 -2.98
N VAL A 124 13.35 2.40 -1.76
CA VAL A 124 12.40 1.32 -1.40
C VAL A 124 11.09 1.45 -2.18
N ILE A 125 10.54 2.66 -2.28
CA ILE A 125 9.34 2.94 -3.08
C ILE A 125 9.59 2.60 -4.55
N ARG A 126 10.74 3.03 -5.11
CA ARG A 126 11.10 2.70 -6.49
C ARG A 126 11.25 1.20 -6.74
N SER A 127 11.84 0.48 -5.78
CA SER A 127 12.00 -0.98 -5.86
C SER A 127 10.64 -1.67 -5.94
N LEU A 128 9.70 -1.24 -5.08
CA LEU A 128 8.32 -1.71 -5.11
C LEU A 128 7.64 -1.41 -6.45
N GLU A 129 7.77 -0.20 -6.95
CA GLU A 129 7.16 0.22 -8.23
C GLU A 129 7.71 -0.61 -9.40
N LEU A 130 9.02 -0.83 -9.44
CA LEU A 130 9.65 -1.64 -10.48
C LEU A 130 9.22 -3.11 -10.39
N TRP A 131 9.18 -3.68 -9.19
CA TRP A 131 8.70 -5.04 -8.96
C TRP A 131 7.24 -5.23 -9.38
N LEU A 132 6.40 -4.22 -9.14
CA LEU A 132 5.03 -4.21 -9.64
C LEU A 132 5.03 -4.11 -11.15
N ASP A 133 5.73 -3.13 -11.73
CA ASP A 133 5.74 -2.86 -13.18
C ASP A 133 6.10 -4.11 -14.01
N GLU A 134 7.06 -4.90 -13.53
CA GLU A 134 7.49 -6.16 -14.17
C GLU A 134 6.41 -7.27 -14.16
N ARG A 135 5.36 -7.15 -13.34
CA ARG A 135 4.28 -8.14 -13.23
C ARG A 135 3.11 -7.79 -14.15
N ASP A 136 2.71 -8.79 -14.95
CA ASP A 136 1.55 -8.68 -15.82
C ASP A 136 0.25 -8.50 -15.00
N PRO A 137 -0.55 -7.45 -15.29
CA PRO A 137 -1.79 -7.19 -14.57
C PRO A 137 -2.83 -8.32 -14.62
N GLN A 138 -2.93 -9.07 -15.71
CA GLN A 138 -3.91 -10.16 -15.84
C GLN A 138 -3.46 -11.42 -15.11
N ALA A 139 -2.16 -11.70 -15.11
CA ALA A 139 -1.57 -12.76 -14.30
C ALA A 139 -1.81 -12.49 -12.81
N CYS A 140 -1.57 -11.27 -12.33
CA CYS A 140 -1.86 -10.88 -10.94
C CYS A 140 -3.34 -11.10 -10.58
N LYS A 141 -4.27 -10.59 -11.39
CA LYS A 141 -5.72 -10.77 -11.17
C LYS A 141 -6.11 -12.24 -11.10
N SER A 142 -5.52 -13.07 -11.97
CA SER A 142 -5.77 -14.51 -12.01
C SER A 142 -5.23 -15.20 -10.76
N LEU A 143 -4.02 -14.85 -10.31
CA LEU A 143 -3.41 -15.39 -9.10
C LEU A 143 -4.19 -15.01 -7.84
N ILE A 144 -4.61 -13.75 -7.74
CA ILE A 144 -5.49 -13.25 -6.67
C ILE A 144 -6.78 -14.08 -6.62
N ALA A 145 -7.46 -14.22 -7.76
CA ALA A 145 -8.71 -15.00 -7.84
C ALA A 145 -8.51 -16.49 -7.47
N LEU A 146 -7.42 -17.10 -7.92
CA LEU A 146 -7.09 -18.49 -7.60
C LEU A 146 -6.70 -18.70 -6.12
N SER A 147 -6.17 -17.67 -5.48
CA SER A 147 -5.81 -17.68 -4.05
C SER A 147 -7.03 -17.51 -3.14
N GLY A 148 -8.21 -17.28 -3.71
CA GLY A 148 -9.45 -17.04 -2.95
C GLY A 148 -9.58 -15.61 -2.41
N CYS A 149 -8.83 -14.67 -2.98
CA CYS A 149 -8.82 -13.26 -2.61
C CYS A 149 -9.76 -12.44 -3.52
#